data_AF-A0A0G1QX00-F1
#
_entry.id   AF-A0A0G1QX00-F1
#
_cell.length_a   1.000
_cell.length_b   1.000
_cell.length_c   1.000
_cell.angle_alpha   90.00
_cell.angle_beta   90.00
_cell.angle_gamma   90.00
#
_symmetry.space_group_name_H-M   'P 1'
#
loop_
_entity.id
_entity.type
_entity.pdbx_description
1 polymer ?
#
loop_
_entity_poly.entity_id
_entity_poly.type
_entity_poly.pdbx_seq_one_letter_code
_entity_poly.pdbx_strand_id
1 'polypeptide(L)'
;MTLTTYDEPTYLKVAEFIRDTWQKLGVKVKLEAASKDNFQREVLRPRAYEVLLFSIVAGALPDPYPFWHSSQMDDPGLNLSSVRAREIDALLE
;
A
#
# COMPACT_ATOMS: atom_id res chain seq x y z
N MET A 1 9.90 -12.15 -1.16
CA MET A 1 9.12 -10.92 -1.20
C MET A 1 8.10 -10.94 -0.08
N THR A 2 7.85 -9.82 0.59
CA THR A 2 6.88 -9.71 1.69
C THR A 2 5.66 -8.91 1.27
N LEU A 3 4.48 -9.52 1.41
CA LEU A 3 3.18 -8.87 1.28
C LEU A 3 2.70 -8.46 2.68
N THR A 4 2.70 -7.16 2.94
CA THR A 4 2.32 -6.57 4.21
C THR A 4 0.88 -6.07 4.18
N THR A 5 0.13 -6.32 5.25
CA THR A 5 -1.24 -5.83 5.42
C THR A 5 -1.54 -5.54 6.89
N TYR A 6 -2.70 -4.96 7.15
CA TYR A 6 -3.27 -4.86 8.49
C TYR A 6 -3.86 -6.22 8.94
N ASP A 7 -3.72 -6.54 10.23
CA ASP A 7 -4.30 -7.74 10.88
C ASP A 7 -5.83 -7.65 11.07
N GLU A 8 -6.58 -7.77 9.98
CA GLU A 8 -8.04 -7.85 9.95
C GLU A 8 -8.49 -9.04 9.08
N PRO A 9 -9.51 -9.82 9.49
CA PRO A 9 -9.92 -11.04 8.80
C PRO A 9 -10.16 -10.92 7.29
N THR A 10 -10.74 -9.82 6.81
CA THR A 10 -11.00 -9.60 5.39
C THR A 10 -9.69 -9.35 4.64
N TYR A 11 -8.82 -8.51 5.18
CA TYR A 11 -7.49 -8.25 4.61
C TYR A 11 -6.64 -9.52 4.56
N LEU A 12 -6.65 -10.34 5.62
CA LEU A 12 -5.90 -11.60 5.67
C LEU A 12 -6.36 -12.56 4.57
N LYS A 13 -7.68 -12.75 4.39
CA LYS A 13 -8.22 -13.62 3.33
C LYS A 13 -7.81 -13.17 1.93
N VAL A 14 -7.85 -11.86 1.67
CA VAL A 14 -7.42 -11.30 0.38
C VAL A 14 -5.92 -11.48 0.19
N ALA A 15 -5.12 -11.24 1.22
CA ALA A 15 -3.68 -11.36 1.14
C ALA A 15 -3.21 -12.82 0.99
N GLU A 16 -3.90 -13.79 1.62
CA GLU A 16 -3.71 -15.23 1.40
C GLU A 16 -4.02 -15.61 -0.05
N PHE A 17 -5.13 -15.13 -0.60
CA PHE A 17 -5.48 -15.35 -2.01
C PHE A 17 -4.39 -14.82 -2.96
N ILE A 18 -3.90 -13.60 -2.71
CA ILE A 18 -2.81 -12.99 -3.51
C ILE A 18 -1.53 -13.83 -3.39
N ARG A 19 -1.12 -14.17 -2.15
CA ARG A 19 0.06 -15.01 -1.87
C ARG A 19 -0.01 -16.32 -2.63
N ASP A 20 -1.12 -17.05 -2.53
CA ASP A 20 -1.28 -18.37 -3.15
C ASP A 20 -1.30 -18.28 -4.68
N THR A 21 -1.90 -17.21 -5.23
CA THR A 21 -1.90 -16.96 -6.67
C THR A 21 -0.50 -16.68 -7.19
N TRP A 22 0.27 -15.82 -6.53
CA TRP A 22 1.64 -15.51 -6.91
C TRP A 22 2.59 -16.70 -6.73
N GLN A 23 2.38 -17.51 -5.69
CA GLN A 23 3.15 -18.74 -5.48
C GLN A 23 2.96 -19.76 -6.61
N LYS A 24 1.75 -19.89 -7.18
CA LYS A 24 1.50 -20.73 -8.36
C LYS A 24 2.29 -20.27 -9.60
N LEU A 25 2.64 -18.99 -9.67
CA LEU A 25 3.47 -18.40 -10.72
C LEU A 25 4.98 -18.45 -10.40
N GLY A 26 5.37 -19.12 -9.31
CA GLY A 26 6.77 -19.28 -8.90
C GLY A 26 7.34 -18.15 -8.03
N VAL A 27 6.51 -17.19 -7.61
CA VAL A 27 6.95 -16.10 -6.73
C VAL A 27 6.88 -16.54 -5.26
N LYS A 28 8.00 -16.44 -4.54
CA LYS A 28 8.02 -16.72 -3.09
C LYS A 28 7.52 -15.51 -2.30
N VAL A 29 6.35 -15.65 -1.69
CA VAL A 29 5.65 -14.58 -0.96
C VAL A 29 5.52 -14.95 0.51
N LYS A 30 6.04 -14.09 1.40
CA LYS A 30 5.78 -14.12 2.84
C LYS A 30 4.62 -13.18 3.13
N LEU A 31 3.60 -13.64 3.85
CA LEU A 31 2.55 -12.78 4.36
C LEU A 31 2.98 -12.18 5.71
N GLU A 32 2.83 -10.88 5.88
CA GLU A 32 3.06 -10.19 7.15
C GLU A 32 1.86 -9.32 7.51
N ALA A 33 1.27 -9.58 8.68
CA ALA A 33 0.12 -8.83 9.18
C ALA A 33 0.55 -8.04 10.41
N ALA A 34 0.44 -6.72 10.33
CA ALA A 34 0.78 -5.82 11.42
C ALA A 34 -0.49 -5.36 12.16
N SER A 35 -0.38 -5.23 13.48
CA SER A 35 -1.48 -4.79 14.34
C SER A 35 -1.86 -3.32 14.08
N LYS A 36 -3.10 -2.93 14.42
CA LYS A 36 -3.58 -1.54 14.27
C LYS A 36 -2.66 -0.51 14.87
N ASP A 37 -2.25 -0.79 16.09
CA ASP A 37 -1.58 0.19 16.94
C ASP A 37 -0.18 0.50 16.42
N ASN A 38 0.40 -0.44 15.67
CA ASN A 38 1.74 -0.33 15.12
C ASN A 38 1.75 -0.05 13.60
N PHE A 39 0.69 -0.40 12.86
CA PHE A 39 0.65 -0.31 11.40
C PHE A 39 1.05 1.07 10.88
N GLN A 40 0.52 2.14 11.47
CA GLN A 40 0.86 3.49 11.01
C GLN A 40 2.31 3.85 11.32
N ARG A 41 2.77 3.63 12.56
CA ARG A 41 4.10 4.05 13.04
C ARG A 41 5.23 3.21 12.46
N GLU A 42 5.03 1.91 12.33
CA GLU A 42 6.08 0.94 12.02
C GLU A 42 6.05 0.48 10.56
N VAL A 43 4.89 0.56 9.88
CA VAL A 43 4.75 0.14 8.47
C VAL A 43 4.58 1.35 7.54
N LEU A 44 3.54 2.16 7.75
CA LEU A 44 3.18 3.22 6.79
C LEU A 44 4.16 4.38 6.79
N ARG A 45 4.35 5.07 7.92
CA ARG A 45 5.22 6.26 7.99
C ARG A 45 6.65 6.01 7.49
N PRO A 46 7.35 4.93 7.91
CA PRO A 46 8.70 4.65 7.43
C PRO A 46 8.74 3.96 6.06
N ARG A 47 7.57 3.67 5.44
CA ARG A 47 7.48 2.87 4.20
C ARG A 47 8.15 1.49 4.33
N ALA A 48 8.01 0.85 5.49
CA ALA A 48 8.66 -0.42 5.82
C ALA A 48 7.90 -1.62 5.24
N TYR A 49 7.80 -1.69 3.91
CA TYR A 49 7.18 -2.79 3.18
C TYR A 49 7.73 -2.90 1.77
N GLU A 50 7.69 -4.10 1.21
CA GLU A 50 8.00 -4.34 -0.21
C GLU A 50 6.73 -4.26 -1.06
N VAL A 51 5.65 -4.90 -0.59
CA VAL A 51 4.31 -4.84 -1.18
C VAL A 51 3.32 -4.56 -0.06
N LEU A 52 2.41 -3.61 -0.28
CA LEU A 52 1.38 -3.24 0.68
C LEU A 52 -0.01 -3.55 0.12
N LEU A 53 -0.80 -4.33 0.86
CA LEU A 53 -2.24 -4.40 0.66
C LEU A 53 -2.91 -3.35 1.55
N PHE A 54 -3.53 -2.36 0.93
CA PHE A 54 -4.17 -1.24 1.62
C PHE A 54 -5.41 -0.75 0.85
N SER A 55 -6.36 -0.13 1.55
CA SER A 55 -7.54 0.46 0.94
C SER A 55 -7.47 1.98 0.95
N ILE A 56 -7.86 2.58 -0.17
CA ILE A 56 -8.03 4.03 -0.30
C ILE A 56 -9.52 4.35 -0.20
N VAL A 57 -9.87 5.29 0.68
CA VAL A 57 -11.24 5.82 0.79
C VAL A 57 -11.26 7.16 0.07
N ALA A 58 -11.78 7.16 -1.16
CA ALA A 58 -11.69 8.33 -2.04
C ALA A 58 -12.81 9.38 -1.83
N GLY A 59 -13.90 9.03 -1.15
CA GLY A 59 -15.03 9.94 -0.95
C GLY A 59 -15.87 10.18 -2.22
N ALA A 60 -16.83 11.12 -2.15
CA ALA A 60 -17.78 11.38 -3.23
C ALA A 60 -17.20 12.25 -4.37
N LEU A 61 -16.27 13.14 -4.04
CA LEU A 61 -15.50 13.95 -4.99
C LEU A 61 -14.02 13.60 -4.78
N PRO A 62 -13.53 12.54 -5.43
CA PRO A 62 -12.21 12.01 -5.15
C PRO A 62 -11.13 12.94 -5.69
N ASP A 63 -10.22 13.34 -4.80
CA ASP A 63 -8.97 14.01 -5.17
C ASP A 63 -7.84 12.95 -5.21
N PRO A 64 -7.28 12.64 -6.40
CA PRO A 64 -6.17 11.70 -6.54
C PRO A 64 -4.82 12.25 -6.07
N TYR A 65 -4.67 13.58 -5.92
CA TYR A 65 -3.38 14.21 -5.63
C TYR A 65 -2.65 13.61 -4.41
N PRO A 66 -3.30 13.43 -3.23
CA PRO A 66 -2.64 12.90 -2.04
C PRO A 66 -2.04 11.51 -2.21
N PHE A 67 -2.60 10.70 -3.11
CA PHE A 67 -2.31 9.27 -3.25
C PHE A 67 -1.29 8.96 -4.33
N TRP A 68 -1.09 9.85 -5.31
CA TRP A 68 -0.30 9.53 -6.51
C TRP A 68 0.74 10.58 -6.87
N HIS A 69 0.58 11.84 -6.44
CA HIS A 69 1.55 12.88 -6.75
C HIS A 69 2.89 12.60 -6.04
N SER A 70 4.01 12.86 -6.72
CA SER A 70 5.35 12.55 -6.20
C SER A 70 5.72 13.35 -4.95
N SER A 71 5.13 14.54 -4.77
CA SER A 71 5.27 15.35 -3.54
C SER A 71 4.70 14.68 -2.28
N GLN A 72 3.91 13.62 -2.44
CA GLN A 72 3.20 12.93 -1.35
C GLN A 72 3.84 11.59 -0.96
N MET A 73 5.03 11.28 -1.49
CA MET A 73 5.71 9.99 -1.28
C MET A 73 6.15 9.76 0.16
N ASP A 74 6.64 10.80 0.83
CA ASP A 74 7.19 10.73 2.17
C ASP A 74 6.13 11.05 3.24
N ASP A 75 6.32 10.59 4.48
CA ASP A 75 5.46 10.98 5.61
C ASP A 75 5.43 12.52 5.74
N PRO A 76 4.24 13.15 5.87
CA PRO A 76 2.91 12.59 6.12
C PRO A 76 2.03 12.30 4.87
N GLY A 77 2.60 12.32 3.66
CA GLY A 77 1.89 12.09 2.41
C GLY A 77 1.32 10.68 2.26
N LEU A 78 0.32 10.53 1.39
CA LEU A 78 -0.46 9.31 1.19
C LEU A 78 -0.10 8.54 -0.09
N ASN A 79 0.96 8.94 -0.80
CA ASN A 79 1.50 8.15 -1.90
C ASN A 79 2.33 6.99 -1.36
N LEU A 80 1.62 5.98 -0.87
CA LEU A 80 2.17 4.73 -0.34
C LEU A 80 2.82 3.88 -1.44
N SER A 81 2.44 4.10 -2.71
CA SER A 81 3.04 3.40 -3.85
C SER A 81 4.45 3.88 -4.18
N SER A 82 4.87 5.03 -3.63
CA SER A 82 6.13 5.70 -3.95
C SER A 82 6.29 6.03 -5.44
N VAL A 83 5.17 6.17 -6.17
CA VAL A 83 5.18 6.54 -7.59
C VAL A 83 5.81 7.91 -7.76
N ARG A 84 6.71 8.01 -8.73
CA ARG A 84 7.36 9.25 -9.16
C ARG A 84 7.40 9.29 -10.68
N ALA A 85 6.48 10.05 -11.27
CA ALA A 85 6.39 10.22 -12.71
C ALA A 85 5.91 11.62 -13.04
N ARG A 86 6.66 12.31 -13.92
CA ARG A 86 6.38 13.70 -14.29
C ARG A 86 5.03 13.84 -14.99
N GLU A 87 4.66 12.83 -15.78
CA GLU A 87 3.39 12.76 -16.49
C GLU A 87 2.21 12.64 -15.52
N ILE A 88 2.38 11.91 -14.42
CA ILE A 88 1.35 11.79 -13.37
C ILE A 88 1.23 13.10 -12.61
N ASP A 89 2.37 13.68 -12.20
CA ASP A 89 2.38 14.94 -11.45
C ASP A 89 1.67 16.06 -12.23
N ALA A 90 1.98 16.22 -13.52
CA ALA A 90 1.38 17.23 -14.38
C ALA A 90 -0.12 17.05 -14.64
N LEU A 91 -0.67 15.84 -14.49
CA LEU A 91 -2.12 15.59 -14.61
C LEU A 91 -2.88 15.90 -13.32
N LEU A 92 -2.18 16.07 -12.20
CA LEU A 92 -2.73 16.29 -10.88
C LEU A 92 -2.58 17.76 -10.40
N GLU A 93 -1.82 18.58 -11.13
CA GLU A 93 -1.65 20.04 -10.94
C GLU A 93 -2.68 20.86 -11.73
#